data_AF-D2PDN6-F1
#
_entry.id   AF-D2PDN6-F1
#
_cell.length_a   1.000
_cell.length_b   1.000
_cell.length_c   1.000
_cell.angle_alpha   90.00
_cell.angle_beta   90.00
_cell.angle_gamma   90.00
#
_symmetry.space_group_name_H-M   'P 1'
#
loop_
_entity.id
_entity.type
_entity.pdbx_description
1 polymer ?
#
loop_
_entity_poly.entity_id
_entity_poly.type
_entity_poly.pdbx_seq_one_letter_code
_entity_poly.pdbx_strand_id
1 'polypeptide(L)' 'MLLDVFTERGIYVKRNGKWRRFALAHFSYDNPLVNGLAILLGVIMLLAALYLDNYHYYNYYF' A
#
# COMPACT_ATOMS: atom_id res chain seq x y z
N MET A 1 12.53 20.27 14.13
CA MET A 1 11.06 20.47 14.22
C MET A 1 10.42 20.49 12.83
N LEU A 2 10.71 19.48 12.00
CA LEU A 2 10.03 19.28 10.71
C LEU A 2 8.76 18.41 10.89
N LEU A 3 8.81 17.47 11.84
CA LEU A 3 7.67 16.63 12.21
C LEU A 3 6.47 17.44 12.73
N ASP A 4 6.72 18.52 13.49
CA ASP A 4 5.65 19.36 14.05
C ASP A 4 4.80 20.04 12.98
N VAL A 5 5.38 20.31 11.81
CA VAL A 5 4.63 20.85 10.66
C VAL A 5 3.63 19.83 10.13
N PHE A 6 3.93 18.54 10.20
CA PHE A 6 3.05 17.48 9.74
C PHE A 6 2.02 17.03 10.79
N THR A 7 2.30 17.21 12.09
CA THR A 7 1.40 16.80 13.18
C THR A 7 0.49 17.92 13.69
N GLU A 8 0.95 19.17 13.77
CA GLU A 8 0.17 20.29 14.35
C GLU A 8 -0.53 21.16 13.30
N ARG A 9 0.02 21.27 12.10
CA ARG A 9 -0.50 22.11 11.01
C ARG A 9 -0.83 21.25 9.81
N GLY A 10 -1.88 20.42 9.92
CA GLY A 10 -2.35 19.58 8.82
C GLY A 10 -2.31 20.31 7.48
N ILE A 11 -1.79 19.65 6.44
CA ILE A 11 -1.53 20.26 5.13
C ILE A 11 -2.86 20.77 4.56
N TYR A 12 -2.96 22.04 4.18
CA TYR A 12 -4.15 22.60 3.52
C TYR A 12 -3.87 22.72 2.04
N VAL A 13 -4.71 22.09 1.21
CA VAL A 13 -4.60 22.17 -0.24
C VAL A 13 -5.80 22.94 -0.78
N LYS A 14 -5.55 23.89 -1.70
CA LYS A 14 -6.60 24.66 -2.36
C LYS A 14 -7.18 23.82 -3.52
N ARG A 15 -8.36 23.24 -3.31
CA ARG A 15 -9.13 22.54 -4.36
C ARG A 15 -10.33 23.41 -4.73
N ASN A 16 -10.41 23.80 -6.00
CA ASN A 16 -11.54 24.56 -6.58
C ASN A 16 -11.93 25.82 -5.78
N GLY A 17 -10.93 26.63 -5.40
CA GLY A 17 -11.14 27.90 -4.69
C GLY A 17 -11.39 27.79 -3.19
N LYS A 18 -11.57 26.59 -2.62
CA LYS A 18 -11.78 26.38 -1.17
C LYS A 18 -10.57 25.70 -0.53
N TRP A 19 -10.19 26.17 0.65
CA TRP A 19 -9.14 25.54 1.47
C TRP A 19 -9.73 24.32 2.17
N ARG A 20 -9.21 23.12 1.87
CA ARG A 20 -9.58 21.88 2.58
C ARG A 20 -8.39 21.33 3.33
N ARG A 21 -8.63 20.86 4.56
CA ARG A 21 -7.67 20.06 5.34
C ARG A 21 -7.39 18.78 4.57
N PHE A 22 -6.13 18.56 4.22
CA PHE A 22 -5.64 17.39 3.53
C PHE A 22 -5.15 16.41 4.59
N ALA A 23 -6.04 15.51 5.02
CA ALA A 23 -5.66 14.38 5.86
C ALA A 23 -4.99 13.33 4.96
N LEU A 24 -3.66 13.29 4.96
CA LEU A 24 -2.89 12.24 4.25
C LEU A 24 -3.30 10.83 4.67
N ALA A 25 -3.79 10.66 5.91
CA ALA A 25 -4.32 9.40 6.42
C ALA A 25 -5.60 8.92 5.70
N HIS A 26 -6.27 9.82 4.98
CA HIS A 26 -7.43 9.52 4.13
C HIS A 26 -7.16 9.96 2.69
N PHE A 27 -5.88 9.91 2.26
CA PHE A 27 -5.62 9.64 0.86
C PHE A 27 -6.03 8.19 0.67
N SER A 28 -7.34 7.98 0.56
CA SER A 28 -7.91 6.70 0.18
C SER A 28 -7.05 6.23 -0.97
N TYR A 29 -6.59 4.99 -0.91
CA TYR A 29 -6.19 4.31 -2.13
C TYR A 29 -7.46 4.13 -2.98
N ASP A 30 -8.10 5.24 -3.38
CA ASP A 30 -9.31 5.35 -4.19
C ASP A 30 -9.01 5.06 -5.66
N ASN A 31 -7.80 4.57 -5.94
CA ASN A 31 -7.48 4.01 -7.22
C ASN A 31 -7.72 2.49 -7.16
N PRO A 32 -8.91 2.02 -7.60
CA PRO A 32 -9.23 0.60 -7.61
C PRO A 32 -8.23 -0.22 -8.42
N LEU A 33 -7.52 0.39 -9.39
CA LEU A 33 -6.45 -0.28 -10.13
C LEU A 33 -5.23 -0.56 -9.25
N VAL A 34 -4.79 0.40 -8.43
CA VAL A 34 -3.62 0.21 -7.56
C VAL A 34 -3.93 -0.81 -6.46
N ASN A 35 -5.15 -0.78 -5.91
CA ASN A 35 -5.58 -1.79 -4.94
C ASN A 35 -5.68 -3.17 -5.58
N GLY A 36 -6.27 -3.27 -6.78
CA GLY A 36 -6.34 -4.52 -7.52
C GLY A 36 -4.95 -5.09 -7.81
N LEU A 37 -4.01 -4.22 -8.23
CA LEU A 37 -2.62 -4.62 -8.45
C LEU A 37 -1.95 -5.11 -7.16
N ALA A 38 -2.14 -4.41 -6.03
CA ALA A 38 -1.57 -4.83 -4.75
C ALA A 38 -2.11 -6.21 -4.30
N ILE A 39 -3.41 -6.44 -4.45
CA ILE A 39 -4.05 -7.73 -4.15
C ILE A 39 -3.47 -8.83 -5.06
N LEU A 40 -3.39 -8.56 -6.36
CA LEU A 40 -2.87 -9.51 -7.35
C LEU A 40 -1.41 -9.88 -7.06
N LEU A 41 -0.58 -8.88 -6.72
CA LEU A 41 0.81 -9.09 -6.34
C LEU A 41 0.92 -9.96 -5.08
N GLY A 42 0.07 -9.70 -4.07
CA GLY A 42 -0.02 -10.52 -2.86
C GLY A 42 -0.38 -11.98 -3.15
N VAL A 43 -1.34 -12.23 -4.04
CA VAL A 43 -1.72 -13.59 -4.44
C VAL A 43 -0.57 -14.31 -5.16
N ILE A 44 0.13 -13.62 -6.08
CA ILE A 44 1.29 -14.19 -6.78
C ILE A 44 2.39 -14.57 -5.78
N MET A 45 2.68 -13.70 -4.79
CA MET A 45 3.69 -13.99 -3.78
C MET A 45 3.34 -15.21 -2.93
N LEU A 46 2.07 -15.37 -2.55
CA LEU A 46 1.61 -16.56 -1.81
C LEU A 46 1.76 -17.83 -2.64
N LEU A 47 1.37 -17.81 -3.92
CA LEU A 47 1.52 -18.96 -4.81
C LEU A 47 2.99 -19.30 -5.05
N ALA A 48 3.84 -18.29 -5.25
CA ALA A 48 5.28 -18.48 -5.41
C ALA A 48 5.91 -19.10 -4.17
N ALA A 49 5.52 -18.65 -2.97
CA ALA A 49 6.00 -19.21 -1.71
C ALA A 49 5.59 -20.68 -1.55
N LEU A 50 4.32 -21.03 -1.83
CA LEU A 50 3.84 -22.41 -1.76
C LEU A 50 4.53 -23.33 -2.76
N TYR A 51 4.77 -22.83 -3.98
CA TYR A 51 5.49 -23.57 -5.01
C TYR A 51 6.95 -23.80 -4.64
N LEU A 52 7.62 -22.76 -4.15
CA LEU A 52 9.03 -22.85 -3.73
C LEU A 52 9.19 -23.80 -2.54
N ASP A 53 8.31 -23.73 -1.55
CA ASP A 53 8.29 -24.63 -0.39
C ASP A 53 8.09 -26.09 -0.83
N ASN A 54 7.09 -26.35 -1.69
CA ASN A 54 6.90 -27.69 -2.25
C ASN A 54 8.12 -28.16 -3.03
N TYR A 55 8.69 -27.32 -3.88
CA TYR A 55 9.87 -27.68 -4.67
C TYR A 55 11.06 -28.06 -3.78
N HIS A 56 11.33 -27.26 -2.74
CA HIS A 56 12.36 -27.57 -1.76
C HIS A 56 12.06 -28.86 -0.99
N TYR A 57 10.81 -29.08 -0.59
CA TYR A 57 10.39 -30.32 0.06
C TYR A 57 10.67 -31.54 -0.84
N TYR A 58 10.18 -31.53 -2.08
CA TYR A 58 10.41 -32.66 -3.00
C TYR A 58 11.90 -32.90 -3.27
N ASN A 59 12.70 -31.85 -3.49
CA ASN A 59 14.13 -31.98 -3.77
C ASN A 59 14.96 -32.46 -2.56
N TYR A 60 14.48 -32.22 -1.34
CA TYR A 60 15.17 -32.63 -0.12
C TYR A 60 14.81 -34.06 0.30
N TYR A 61 13.57 -34.49 0.05
CA TYR A 61 13.07 -35.79 0.50
C TYR A 61 13.14 -36.90 -0.56
N PHE A 62 13.25 -36.55 -1.84
CA PHE A 62 13.40 -37.49 -2.96
C PHE A 62 14.66 -37.18 -3.76
#